data_AF-A0A1H8K8F3-F1
#
_entry.id   AF-A0A1H8K8F3-F1
#
_cell.length_a   1.000
_cell.length_b   1.000
_cell.length_c   1.000
_cell.angle_alpha   90.00
_cell.angle_beta   90.00
_cell.angle_gamma   90.00
#
_symmetry.space_group_name_H-M   'P 1'
#
loop_
_entity.id
_entity.type
_entity.pdbx_description
1 polymer ?
#
loop_
_entity_poly.entity_id
_entity_poly.type
_entity_poly.pdbx_seq_one_letter_code
_entity_poly.pdbx_strand_id
1 'polypeptide(L)'
;MALLGIIRRWHIRDQVPLTEIARRLGISRNTVRRYLRSETTEPSYADRRSPSAIDKYAFQLSGLLKTEAAKSRKQRRTLKQLHEELRELGFEGSYDRVAAFARVWRAGQTDRVNSASKRTGRQRRAKSLGVKPPPRLHVQMPSNPHGSKRARKRRFLRQLRLIEKLGLVAHQFFVGHVEASEPFFRGKTGEPRLPIF
;
A
#
# COMPACT_ATOMS: atom_id res chain seq x y z
N MET A 1 -17.55 -15.76 14.07
CA MET A 1 -19.03 -15.87 14.20
C MET A 1 -19.47 -17.33 13.99
N ALA A 2 -20.46 -17.87 14.74
CA ALA A 2 -20.79 -19.31 14.77
C ALA A 2 -21.98 -19.75 13.87
N LEU A 3 -22.59 -18.85 13.11
CA LEU A 3 -23.81 -19.11 12.33
C LEU A 3 -23.65 -20.21 11.27
N LEU A 4 -22.54 -20.18 10.51
CA LEU A 4 -22.26 -21.18 9.47
C LEU A 4 -22.11 -22.59 10.07
N GLY A 5 -21.54 -22.69 11.27
CA GLY A 5 -21.40 -23.96 11.98
C GLY A 5 -22.76 -24.56 12.36
N ILE A 6 -23.72 -23.72 12.75
CA ILE A 6 -25.09 -24.17 13.08
C ILE A 6 -25.81 -24.67 11.83
N ILE A 7 -25.76 -23.90 10.73
CA ILE A 7 -26.39 -24.25 9.45
C ILE A 7 -25.86 -25.59 8.91
N ARG A 8 -24.53 -25.78 8.94
CA ARG A 8 -23.91 -27.05 8.49
C ARG A 8 -24.28 -28.23 9.36
N ARG A 9 -24.28 -28.06 10.69
CA ARG A 9 -24.69 -29.15 11.61
C ARG A 9 -26.14 -29.56 11.36
N TRP A 10 -27.07 -28.61 11.32
CA TRP A 10 -28.48 -28.91 11.11
C TRP A 10 -28.75 -29.54 9.74
N HIS A 11 -28.04 -29.12 8.70
CA HIS A 11 -28.22 -29.68 7.35
C HIS A 11 -27.55 -31.06 7.17
N ILE A 12 -26.30 -31.23 7.64
CA ILE A 12 -25.51 -32.45 7.39
C ILE A 12 -25.84 -33.55 8.40
N ARG A 13 -25.94 -33.20 9.70
CA ARG A 13 -26.16 -34.15 10.78
C ARG A 13 -27.64 -34.42 11.00
N ASP A 14 -28.42 -33.34 11.14
CA ASP A 14 -29.83 -33.44 11.53
C ASP A 14 -30.76 -33.52 10.30
N GLN A 15 -30.21 -33.44 9.08
CA GLN A 15 -30.93 -33.50 7.78
C GLN A 15 -32.15 -32.56 7.72
N VAL A 16 -32.07 -31.43 8.42
CA VAL A 16 -33.16 -30.45 8.49
C VAL A 16 -33.26 -29.72 7.14
N PRO A 17 -34.48 -29.57 6.58
CA PRO A 17 -34.66 -28.91 5.29
C PRO A 17 -34.23 -27.45 5.35
N LEU A 18 -33.64 -26.94 4.25
CA LEU A 18 -33.09 -25.58 4.17
C LEU A 18 -34.12 -24.49 4.54
N THR A 19 -35.39 -24.72 4.23
CA THR A 19 -36.50 -23.80 4.55
C THR A 19 -36.71 -23.67 6.05
N GLU A 20 -36.56 -24.76 6.79
CA GLU A 20 -36.75 -24.78 8.25
C GLU A 20 -35.53 -24.16 8.97
N ILE A 21 -34.32 -24.42 8.45
CA ILE A 21 -33.11 -23.73 8.90
C ILE A 21 -33.22 -22.21 8.70
N ALA A 22 -33.75 -21.79 7.55
CA ALA A 22 -33.98 -20.38 7.22
C ALA A 22 -34.96 -19.69 8.19
N ARG A 23 -36.08 -20.35 8.51
CA ARG A 23 -37.09 -19.83 9.45
C ARG A 23 -36.53 -19.67 10.87
N ARG A 24 -35.84 -20.70 11.37
CA ARG A 24 -35.28 -20.71 12.73
C ARG A 24 -34.16 -19.68 12.95
N LEU A 25 -33.39 -19.39 11.90
CA LEU A 25 -32.28 -18.44 11.95
C LEU A 25 -32.66 -17.04 11.46
N GLY A 26 -33.89 -16.83 10.98
CA GLY A 26 -34.36 -15.54 10.47
C GLY A 26 -33.63 -15.03 9.23
N ILE A 27 -33.07 -15.94 8.40
CA ILE A 27 -32.29 -15.60 7.20
C ILE A 27 -32.95 -16.15 5.94
N SER A 28 -32.68 -15.55 4.79
CA SER A 28 -33.27 -16.02 3.54
C SER A 28 -32.78 -17.43 3.17
N ARG A 29 -33.68 -18.26 2.61
CA ARG A 29 -33.34 -19.59 2.07
C ARG A 29 -32.16 -19.52 1.08
N ASN A 30 -32.08 -18.44 0.29
CA ASN A 30 -30.99 -18.20 -0.65
C ASN A 30 -29.65 -18.00 0.05
N THR A 31 -29.63 -17.35 1.22
CA THR A 31 -28.43 -17.19 2.06
C THR A 31 -28.00 -18.53 2.66
N VAL A 32 -28.93 -19.35 3.15
CA VAL A 32 -28.63 -20.72 3.62
C VAL A 32 -28.03 -21.57 2.50
N ARG A 33 -28.65 -21.56 1.32
CA ARG A 33 -28.16 -22.27 0.13
C ARG A 33 -26.77 -21.79 -0.29
N ARG A 34 -26.54 -20.47 -0.31
CA ARG A 34 -25.23 -19.87 -0.63
C ARG A 34 -24.17 -20.36 0.36
N TYR A 35 -24.47 -20.32 1.66
CA TYR A 35 -23.56 -20.71 2.74
C TYR A 35 -23.25 -22.21 2.81
N LEU A 36 -24.14 -23.07 2.31
CA LEU A 36 -23.89 -24.50 2.16
C LEU A 36 -23.01 -24.81 0.93
N ARG A 37 -23.15 -24.02 -0.15
CA ARG A 37 -22.37 -24.18 -1.38
C ARG A 37 -20.92 -23.70 -1.24
N SER A 38 -20.71 -22.64 -0.47
CA SER A 38 -19.37 -22.10 -0.20
C SER A 38 -18.83 -22.67 1.11
N GLU A 39 -17.87 -23.60 1.05
CA GLU A 39 -17.21 -24.18 2.23
C GLU A 39 -16.44 -23.14 3.07
N THR A 40 -16.18 -21.97 2.48
CA THR A 40 -15.56 -20.84 3.14
C THR A 40 -16.43 -19.60 2.98
N THR A 41 -16.14 -18.62 3.83
CA THR A 41 -16.37 -17.19 3.63
C THR A 41 -17.55 -16.69 4.45
N GLU A 42 -17.24 -16.32 5.70
CA GLU A 42 -17.87 -15.14 6.29
C GLU A 42 -17.99 -14.09 5.17
N PRO A 43 -19.16 -13.47 4.93
CA PRO A 43 -19.31 -12.46 3.89
C PRO A 43 -18.36 -11.30 4.21
N SER A 44 -17.15 -11.39 3.67
CA SER A 44 -16.13 -10.37 3.79
C SER A 44 -16.42 -9.39 2.67
N TYR A 45 -17.13 -8.32 3.03
CA TYR A 45 -17.20 -7.17 2.15
C TYR A 45 -15.77 -6.68 1.97
N ALA A 46 -15.28 -6.70 0.74
CA ALA A 46 -14.02 -6.05 0.43
C ALA A 46 -14.14 -4.58 0.87
N ASP A 47 -13.13 -4.10 1.60
CA ASP A 47 -13.09 -2.70 2.02
C ASP A 47 -13.29 -1.81 0.80
N ARG A 48 -14.35 -0.99 0.83
CA ARG A 48 -14.68 -0.10 -0.26
C ARG A 48 -13.67 1.04 -0.30
N ARG A 49 -12.54 0.83 -0.97
CA ARG A 49 -11.58 1.88 -1.30
C ARG A 49 -12.00 2.56 -2.59
N SER A 50 -12.84 3.58 -2.48
CA SER A 50 -13.11 4.47 -3.61
C SER A 50 -11.84 5.28 -3.92
N PRO A 51 -11.32 5.27 -5.16
CA PRO A 51 -10.20 6.11 -5.53
C PRO A 51 -10.62 7.57 -5.33
N SER A 52 -9.93 8.23 -4.42
CA SER A 52 -10.16 9.63 -4.08
C SER A 52 -9.32 10.52 -4.99
N ALA A 53 -9.82 11.71 -5.32
CA ALA A 53 -9.10 12.66 -6.18
C ALA A 53 -7.68 13.01 -5.65
N ILE A 54 -7.48 12.88 -4.34
CA ILE A 54 -6.19 13.10 -3.68
C ILE A 54 -5.18 11.97 -3.90
N ASP A 55 -5.63 10.77 -4.28
CA ASP A 55 -4.73 9.62 -4.47
C ASP A 55 -3.73 9.85 -5.62
N LYS A 56 -4.15 10.62 -6.64
CA LYS A 56 -3.26 11.05 -7.74
C LYS A 56 -2.09 11.91 -7.24
N TYR A 57 -2.36 12.74 -6.24
CA TYR A 57 -1.41 13.69 -5.66
C TYR A 57 -0.76 13.17 -4.36
N ALA A 58 -1.07 11.94 -3.95
CA ALA A 58 -0.62 11.39 -2.67
C ALA A 58 0.91 11.34 -2.56
N PHE A 59 1.61 11.02 -3.66
CA PHE A 59 3.07 10.99 -3.68
C PHE A 59 3.65 12.39 -3.44
N GLN A 60 3.18 13.39 -4.18
CA GLN A 60 3.63 14.79 -4.08
C GLN A 60 3.31 15.36 -2.68
N LEU A 61 2.07 15.20 -2.20
CA LEU A 61 1.66 15.67 -0.89
C LEU A 61 2.45 14.99 0.24
N SER A 62 2.77 13.69 0.11
CA SER A 62 3.62 13.02 1.07
C SER A 62 5.06 13.55 1.07
N GLY A 63 5.58 13.97 -0.09
CA GLY A 63 6.88 14.61 -0.23
C GLY A 63 6.91 15.97 0.45
N LEU A 64 5.92 16.82 0.16
CA LEU A 64 5.75 18.12 0.81
C LEU A 64 5.60 17.97 2.33
N LEU A 65 4.78 17.02 2.81
CA LEU A 65 4.63 16.78 4.25
C LEU A 65 5.93 16.31 4.91
N LYS A 66 6.78 15.55 4.21
CA LYS A 66 8.11 15.14 4.72
C LYS A 66 9.07 16.32 4.82
N THR A 67 9.15 17.16 3.79
CA THR A 67 10.04 18.34 3.81
C THR A 67 9.59 19.34 4.88
N GLU A 68 8.28 19.56 5.01
CA GLU A 68 7.70 20.42 6.05
C GLU A 68 7.85 19.84 7.45
N ALA A 69 7.80 18.51 7.61
CA ALA A 69 8.06 17.86 8.90
C ALA A 69 9.51 18.04 9.38
N ALA A 70 10.48 18.12 8.46
CA ALA A 70 11.89 18.35 8.79
C ALA A 70 12.19 19.80 9.20
N LYS A 71 11.38 20.77 8.77
CA LYS A 71 11.54 22.18 9.12
C LYS A 71 11.13 22.47 10.56
N SER A 72 11.72 23.52 11.13
CA SER A 72 11.36 24.08 12.43
C SER A 72 9.91 24.57 12.43
N ARG A 73 9.23 24.50 13.59
CA ARG A 73 7.81 24.86 13.74
C ARG A 73 7.48 26.25 13.18
N LYS A 74 8.37 27.23 13.34
CA LYS A 74 8.18 28.61 12.88
C LYS A 74 8.31 28.77 11.36
N GLN A 75 8.98 27.85 10.68
CA GLN A 75 9.27 27.90 9.24
C GLN A 75 8.41 26.92 8.43
N ARG A 76 7.57 26.13 9.11
CA ARG A 76 6.73 25.11 8.50
C ARG A 76 5.56 25.77 7.76
N ARG A 77 5.39 25.44 6.48
CA ARG A 77 4.23 25.84 5.68
C ARG A 77 2.95 25.26 6.25
N THR A 78 1.88 26.04 6.17
CA THR A 78 0.56 25.63 6.65
C THR A 78 -0.09 24.66 5.67
N LEU A 79 -1.03 23.83 6.14
CA LEU A 79 -1.78 22.92 5.26
C LEU A 79 -2.57 23.67 4.18
N LYS A 80 -2.97 24.92 4.43
CA LYS A 80 -3.62 25.78 3.43
C LYS A 80 -2.68 26.12 2.29
N GLN A 81 -1.42 26.45 2.59
CA GLN A 81 -0.40 26.70 1.58
C GLN A 81 -0.10 25.44 0.75
N LEU A 82 -0.03 24.28 1.40
CA LEU A 82 0.11 23.00 0.68
C LEU A 82 -1.09 22.67 -0.20
N HIS A 83 -2.30 23.10 0.18
CA HIS A 83 -3.49 22.96 -0.66
C HIS A 83 -3.44 23.88 -1.87
N GLU A 84 -2.97 25.11 -1.71
CA GLU A 84 -2.83 26.04 -2.84
C GLU A 84 -1.76 25.55 -3.84
N GLU A 85 -0.62 25.05 -3.36
CA GLU A 85 0.39 24.39 -4.20
C GLU A 85 -0.20 23.19 -4.96
N LEU A 86 -1.11 22.43 -4.34
CA LEU A 86 -1.82 21.36 -5.03
C LEU A 86 -2.82 21.89 -6.06
N ARG A 87 -3.49 23.02 -5.79
CA ARG A 87 -4.41 23.65 -6.74
C ARG A 87 -3.68 24.14 -7.98
N GLU A 88 -2.50 24.73 -7.83
CA GLU A 88 -1.64 25.11 -8.96
C GLU A 88 -1.24 23.90 -9.82
N LEU A 89 -1.10 22.72 -9.22
CA LEU A 89 -0.85 21.45 -9.90
C LEU A 89 -2.10 20.83 -10.55
N GLY A 90 -3.27 21.46 -10.46
CA GLY A 90 -4.53 20.97 -11.03
C GLY A 90 -5.38 20.12 -10.08
N PHE A 91 -5.20 20.27 -8.76
CA PHE A 91 -6.09 19.63 -7.79
C PHE A 91 -7.37 20.47 -7.55
N GLU A 92 -8.50 19.96 -8.02
CA GLU A 92 -9.82 20.59 -7.80
C GLU A 92 -10.52 20.16 -6.50
N GLY A 93 -9.87 19.34 -5.67
CA GLY A 93 -10.48 18.82 -4.45
C GLY A 93 -10.51 19.83 -3.29
N SER A 94 -11.39 19.56 -2.33
CA SER A 94 -11.50 20.36 -1.09
C SER A 94 -10.24 20.23 -0.21
N TYR A 95 -9.93 21.32 0.49
CA TYR A 95 -8.96 21.38 1.59
C TYR A 95 -9.14 20.24 2.60
N ASP A 96 -10.39 19.84 2.89
CA ASP A 96 -10.68 18.81 3.88
C ASP A 96 -10.07 17.45 3.51
N ARG A 97 -9.95 17.15 2.21
CA ARG A 97 -9.30 15.93 1.73
C ARG A 97 -7.80 15.96 2.02
N VAL A 98 -7.16 17.09 1.78
CA VAL A 98 -5.74 17.34 2.10
C VAL A 98 -5.50 17.25 3.60
N ALA A 99 -6.40 17.83 4.40
CA ALA A 99 -6.34 17.76 5.85
C ALA A 99 -6.52 16.33 6.37
N ALA A 100 -7.46 15.55 5.83
CA ALA A 100 -7.66 14.16 6.21
C ALA A 100 -6.40 13.32 5.90
N PHE A 101 -5.84 13.48 4.70
CA PHE A 101 -4.60 12.81 4.31
C PHE A 101 -3.44 13.16 5.25
N ALA A 102 -3.27 14.45 5.57
CA ALA A 102 -2.23 14.89 6.48
C ALA A 102 -2.38 14.33 7.91
N ARG A 103 -3.61 14.16 8.41
CA ARG A 103 -3.86 13.51 9.72
C ARG A 103 -3.42 12.05 9.71
N VAL A 104 -3.85 11.29 8.69
CA VAL A 104 -3.46 9.87 8.52
C VAL A 104 -1.94 9.74 8.38
N TRP A 105 -1.32 10.61 7.58
CA TRP A 105 0.11 10.63 7.37
C TRP A 105 0.88 10.89 8.67
N ARG A 106 0.45 11.86 9.49
CA ARG A 106 1.06 12.17 10.79
C ARG A 106 0.90 11.02 11.78
N ALA A 107 -0.28 10.40 11.84
CA ALA A 107 -0.53 9.23 12.70
C ALA A 107 0.45 8.08 12.35
N GLY A 108 0.66 7.82 11.06
CA GLY A 108 1.64 6.82 10.62
C GLY A 108 3.09 7.12 11.01
N GLN A 109 3.48 8.40 11.12
CA GLN A 109 4.81 8.76 11.64
C GLN A 109 4.92 8.50 13.14
N THR A 110 3.90 8.91 13.91
CA THR A 110 3.85 8.68 15.36
C THR A 110 3.84 7.20 15.68
N ASP A 111 3.09 6.38 14.95
CA ASP A 111 3.08 4.93 15.14
C ASP A 111 4.43 4.29 14.83
N ARG A 112 5.17 4.77 13.82
CA ARG A 112 6.54 4.29 13.55
C ARG A 112 7.50 4.58 14.71
N VAL A 113 7.45 5.81 15.25
CA VAL A 113 8.27 6.20 16.41
C VAL A 113 7.84 5.42 17.67
N ASN A 114 6.54 5.30 17.90
CA ASN A 114 5.99 4.59 19.05
C ASN A 114 6.21 3.08 18.97
N SER A 115 6.22 2.48 17.78
CA SER A 115 6.54 1.05 17.61
C SER A 115 7.98 0.73 17.99
N ALA A 116 8.92 1.65 17.73
CA ALA A 116 10.30 1.54 18.19
C ALA A 116 10.40 1.61 19.73
N SER A 117 9.61 2.49 20.37
CA SER A 117 9.54 2.63 21.83
C SER A 117 8.82 1.46 22.53
N LYS A 118 7.72 0.96 21.95
CA LYS A 118 6.95 -0.20 22.44
C LYS A 118 7.79 -1.47 22.46
N ARG A 119 8.74 -1.64 21.52
CA ARG A 119 9.67 -2.78 21.51
C ARG A 119 10.61 -2.77 22.74
N THR A 120 11.05 -1.60 23.16
CA THR A 120 11.91 -1.40 24.34
C THR A 120 11.13 -1.63 25.65
N GLY A 121 9.87 -1.19 25.73
CA GLY A 121 9.00 -1.43 26.88
C GLY A 121 8.60 -2.90 27.06
N ARG A 122 8.32 -3.62 25.97
CA ARG A 122 7.97 -5.06 26.00
C ARG A 122 9.17 -5.92 26.43
N GLN A 123 10.38 -5.55 26.04
CA GLN A 123 11.62 -6.20 26.49
C GLN A 123 11.88 -5.99 27.99
N ARG A 124 11.63 -4.78 28.52
CA ARG A 124 11.76 -4.50 29.97
C ARG A 124 10.72 -5.27 30.80
N ARG A 125 9.47 -5.35 30.34
CA ARG A 125 8.39 -6.10 31.01
C ARG A 125 8.57 -7.62 30.95
N ALA A 126 9.14 -8.16 29.87
CA ALA A 126 9.49 -9.59 29.80
C ALA A 126 10.60 -9.96 30.78
N LYS A 127 11.56 -9.05 31.04
CA LYS A 127 12.62 -9.23 32.03
C LYS A 127 12.12 -9.19 33.47
N SER A 128 11.08 -8.41 33.76
CA SER A 128 10.47 -8.32 35.10
C SER A 128 9.49 -9.45 35.42
N LEU A 129 9.04 -10.22 34.42
CA LEU A 129 8.12 -11.35 34.58
C LEU A 129 8.83 -12.71 34.74
N GLY A 130 10.17 -12.73 34.90
CA GLY A 130 10.92 -13.96 35.18
C GLY A 130 10.94 -15.01 34.05
N VAL A 131 10.38 -14.70 32.88
CA VAL A 131 10.34 -15.63 31.74
C VAL A 131 11.75 -15.69 31.12
N LYS A 132 12.49 -16.78 31.41
CA LYS A 132 13.78 -17.04 30.78
C LYS A 132 13.57 -17.12 29.26
N PRO A 133 14.32 -16.34 28.45
CA PRO A 133 14.23 -16.47 27.00
C PRO A 133 14.70 -17.88 26.58
N PRO A 134 14.10 -18.47 25.53
CA PRO A 134 14.49 -19.80 25.08
C PRO A 134 15.99 -19.82 24.71
N PRO A 135 16.69 -20.94 24.96
CA PRO A 135 18.12 -21.04 24.66
C PRO A 135 18.33 -20.76 23.17
N ARG A 136 19.21 -19.78 22.88
CA ARG A 136 19.67 -19.55 21.51
C ARG A 136 20.41 -20.80 21.06
N LEU A 137 19.84 -21.54 20.11
CA LEU A 137 20.63 -22.44 19.28
C LEU A 137 21.74 -21.60 18.64
N HIS A 138 22.98 -21.90 19.01
CA HIS A 138 24.16 -21.20 18.51
C HIS A 138 24.43 -21.71 17.09
N VAL A 139 23.66 -21.19 16.13
CA VAL A 139 24.01 -21.33 14.71
C VAL A 139 25.19 -20.40 14.49
N GLN A 140 26.37 -20.99 14.32
CA GLN A 140 27.58 -20.29 13.93
C GLN A 140 27.35 -19.66 12.56
N MET A 141 26.95 -18.39 12.57
CA MET A 141 26.95 -17.55 11.39
C MET A 141 28.37 -17.05 11.16
N PRO A 142 28.90 -17.10 9.92
CA PRO A 142 30.25 -16.63 9.65
C PRO A 142 30.39 -15.16 10.05
N SER A 143 31.52 -14.86 10.69
CA SER A 143 31.88 -13.54 11.19
C SER A 143 31.74 -12.48 10.07
N ASN A 144 30.81 -11.55 10.25
CA ASN A 144 30.71 -10.37 9.40
C ASN A 144 31.86 -9.42 9.77
N PRO A 145 32.82 -9.12 8.89
CA PRO A 145 33.99 -8.32 9.25
C PRO A 145 33.55 -6.87 9.50
N HIS A 146 33.63 -6.44 10.76
CA HIS A 146 33.26 -5.11 11.18
C HIS A 146 34.32 -4.09 10.72
N GLY A 147 34.24 -3.67 9.46
CA GLY A 147 35.03 -2.56 8.94
C GLY A 147 34.57 -1.24 9.58
N SER A 148 35.53 -0.49 10.15
CA SER A 148 35.30 0.82 10.78
C SER A 148 34.52 1.77 9.85
N LYS A 149 33.83 2.78 10.40
CA LYS A 149 33.03 3.74 9.62
C LYS A 149 33.81 4.37 8.44
N ARG A 150 35.14 4.50 8.56
CA ARG A 150 36.05 4.93 7.49
C ARG A 150 36.13 3.92 6.32
N ALA A 151 36.13 2.63 6.61
CA ALA A 151 36.11 1.56 5.60
C ALA A 151 34.78 1.52 4.83
N ARG A 152 33.65 1.78 5.50
CA ARG A 152 32.34 1.93 4.83
C ARG A 152 32.31 3.11 3.86
N LYS A 153 32.84 4.28 4.27
CA LYS A 153 32.95 5.45 3.38
C LYS A 153 33.88 5.18 2.18
N ARG A 154 35.01 4.48 2.38
CA ARG A 154 35.91 4.09 1.28
C ARG A 154 35.27 3.09 0.32
N ARG A 155 34.50 2.11 0.82
CA ARG A 155 33.75 1.17 -0.03
C ARG A 155 32.63 1.88 -0.81
N PHE A 156 31.90 2.80 -0.19
CA PHE A 156 30.88 3.63 -0.84
C PHE A 156 31.48 4.52 -1.95
N LEU A 157 32.64 5.15 -1.68
CA LEU A 157 33.36 5.96 -2.68
C LEU A 157 33.99 5.13 -3.80
N ARG A 158 34.34 3.86 -3.55
CA ARG A 158 34.74 2.93 -4.63
C ARG A 158 33.54 2.48 -5.46
N GLN A 159 32.37 2.29 -4.85
CA GLN A 159 31.13 1.93 -5.53
C GLN A 159 30.61 3.07 -6.43
N LEU A 160 30.70 4.32 -5.97
CA LEU A 160 30.39 5.51 -6.78
C LEU A 160 31.34 5.67 -7.99
N ARG A 161 32.64 5.45 -7.82
CA ARG A 161 33.61 5.47 -8.93
C ARG A 161 33.40 4.32 -9.93
N LEU A 162 32.85 3.19 -9.51
CA LEU A 162 32.50 2.08 -10.41
C LEU A 162 31.24 2.41 -11.24
N ILE A 163 30.28 3.13 -10.65
CA ILE A 163 29.05 3.59 -11.32
C ILE A 163 29.38 4.67 -12.36
N GLU A 164 30.31 5.59 -12.09
CA GLU A 164 30.80 6.56 -13.10
C GLU A 164 31.55 5.87 -14.26
N LYS A 165 32.36 4.84 -13.98
CA LYS A 165 33.04 4.07 -15.04
C LYS A 165 32.08 3.25 -15.92
N LEU A 166 30.96 2.80 -15.37
CA LEU A 166 29.91 2.11 -16.14
C LEU A 166 28.99 3.10 -16.88
N GLY A 167 28.92 4.36 -16.44
CA GLY A 167 28.21 5.44 -17.13
C GLY A 167 28.91 5.95 -18.40
N LEU A 168 30.20 5.67 -18.59
CA LEU A 168 30.93 6.08 -19.81
C LEU A 168 30.76 5.13 -21.01
N VAL A 169 30.16 3.95 -20.84
CA VAL A 169 29.91 3.01 -21.96
C VAL A 169 28.53 3.22 -22.59
N ALA A 170 27.61 3.90 -21.90
CA ALA A 170 26.23 4.08 -22.37
C ALA A 170 26.03 5.29 -23.31
N HIS A 171 27.04 6.12 -23.54
CA HIS A 171 26.92 7.34 -24.35
C HIS A 171 27.33 7.18 -25.83
N GLN A 172 27.71 5.97 -26.26
CA GLN A 172 28.16 5.71 -27.63
C GLN A 172 27.06 5.16 -28.56
N PHE A 173 25.83 4.93 -28.08
CA PHE A 173 24.79 4.26 -28.88
C PHE A 173 23.47 5.02 -29.07
N PHE A 174 23.37 6.30 -28.67
CA PHE A 174 22.13 7.07 -28.84
C PHE A 174 22.36 8.45 -29.46
N VAL A 175 23.14 8.49 -30.54
CA VAL A 175 23.12 9.60 -31.50
C VAL A 175 22.92 9.00 -32.88
N GLY A 176 21.67 9.05 -33.37
CA GLY A 176 21.35 8.65 -34.73
C GLY A 176 19.90 8.21 -34.87
N HIS A 177 18.96 9.15 -34.93
CA HIS A 177 18.14 9.40 -36.13
C HIS A 177 17.13 10.51 -35.83
N VAL A 178 17.37 11.66 -36.43
CA VAL A 178 16.41 12.75 -36.66
C VAL A 178 15.99 12.65 -38.13
N GLU A 179 14.82 13.22 -38.46
CA GLU A 179 14.16 13.33 -39.78
C GLU A 179 13.16 12.21 -40.09
N ALA A 180 11.96 12.47 -40.63
CA ALA A 180 11.27 13.70 -41.02
C ALA A 180 9.77 13.35 -41.27
N SER A 181 8.93 14.40 -41.45
CA SER A 181 7.76 14.51 -42.35
C SER A 181 6.75 13.33 -42.45
N GLU A 182 5.43 13.46 -42.43
CA GLU A 182 4.47 14.54 -42.70
C GLU A 182 3.05 13.98 -42.40
N PRO A 183 2.00 14.82 -42.27
CA PRO A 183 0.62 14.35 -42.07
C PRO A 183 -0.11 14.14 -43.40
N PHE A 184 -0.59 12.92 -43.67
CA PHE A 184 -1.38 12.62 -44.86
C PHE A 184 -2.89 12.60 -44.55
N PHE A 185 -3.60 13.64 -44.98
CA PHE A 185 -5.07 13.71 -45.06
C PHE A 185 -5.54 13.49 -46.51
N ARG A 186 -6.22 12.37 -46.78
CA ARG A 186 -7.16 12.09 -47.88
C ARG A 186 -7.65 10.66 -47.67
N GLY A 187 -8.93 10.28 -47.57
CA GLY A 187 -10.15 10.76 -48.19
C GLY A 187 -10.74 9.62 -49.05
N LYS A 188 -12.04 9.34 -48.90
CA LYS A 188 -12.90 8.41 -49.69
C LYS A 188 -12.78 6.93 -49.26
N THR A 189 -13.81 6.09 -49.12
CA THR A 189 -15.26 6.00 -49.47
C THR A 189 -15.78 4.85 -48.58
N GLY A 190 -16.92 4.93 -47.88
CA GLY A 190 -18.23 4.69 -48.45
C GLY A 190 -18.48 3.20 -48.78
N GLU A 191 -18.79 2.35 -47.79
CA GLU A 191 -19.66 1.17 -47.96
C GLU A 191 -20.27 0.73 -46.60
N PRO A 192 -21.61 0.54 -46.52
CA PRO A 192 -22.30 0.05 -45.33
C PRO A 192 -22.54 -1.48 -45.41
N ARG A 193 -22.34 -2.20 -44.29
CA ARG A 193 -22.81 -3.59 -44.15
C ARG A 193 -23.75 -3.74 -42.95
N LEU A 194 -25.03 -3.68 -43.31
CA LEU A 194 -26.25 -4.37 -42.85
C LEU A 194 -26.48 -4.67 -41.34
N PRO A 195 -27.71 -4.43 -40.85
CA PRO A 195 -28.13 -4.79 -39.50
C PRO A 195 -28.45 -6.29 -39.37
N ILE A 196 -28.03 -6.87 -38.26
CA ILE A 196 -28.39 -8.22 -37.82
C ILE A 196 -29.70 -8.07 -37.01
N PHE A 197 -30.72 -8.83 -37.39
CA PHE A 197 -31.96 -9.02 -36.63
C PHE A 197 -31.71 -9.76 -35.31
#